data_AF-A0A2V7JKA9-F1
#
_entry.id   AF-A0A2V7JKA9-F1
#
_cell.length_a   1.000
_cell.length_b   1.000
_cell.length_c   1.000
_cell.angle_alpha   90.00
_cell.angle_beta   90.00
_cell.angle_gamma   90.00
#
_symmetry.space_group_name_H-M   'P 1'
#
loop_
_entity.id
_entity.type
_entity.pdbx_description
1 polymer ?
#
loop_
_entity_poly.entity_id
_entity_poly.type
_entity_poly.pdbx_seq_one_letter_code
_entity_poly.pdbx_strand_id
1 'polypeptide(L)'
;MTRRARAMAVATVVLAACAPTSASVTPPPQPAKDTSTARHVATPSAHDSALEQRAARLELRLAERDAQVEDLQARLDEARQEVVRTLAKLQTVASRAEAASAMAESEIAVQTLRVAVGGTSSSGATDLGQAGGLLQQASAEFGKQNYGGALYLANQSKRAAALGRSRLGGSDRPSLRPGEVAFAVAVPLQAVGRSNLREGPGGAFRVLVTVDPGTPLTGYSYLDQWVRVADENGHTGWMFMTRVGRRAASSGGGGSGGGGDR
;
A
#
# COMPACT_ATOMS: atom_id res chain seq x y z
N MET A 1 -41.26 11.11 26.05
CA MET A 1 -41.25 12.12 27.13
C MET A 1 -39.80 12.21 27.60
N THR A 2 -39.04 13.28 27.53
CA THR A 2 -39.30 14.71 27.70
C THR A 2 -38.30 15.54 26.88
N ARG A 3 -38.81 16.60 26.27
CA ARG A 3 -38.11 17.64 25.52
C ARG A 3 -37.26 18.51 26.45
N ARG A 4 -36.12 19.02 25.97
CA ARG A 4 -35.70 20.40 26.27
C ARG A 4 -35.18 21.07 25.01
N ALA A 5 -35.74 22.24 24.78
CA ALA A 5 -35.61 23.10 23.62
C ALA A 5 -35.03 24.45 24.06
N ARG A 6 -34.63 25.23 23.04
CA ARG A 6 -34.33 26.68 23.03
C ARG A 6 -32.93 27.05 23.56
N ALA A 7 -32.24 28.06 23.03
CA ALA A 7 -32.72 29.24 22.34
C ALA A 7 -31.71 29.77 21.30
N MET A 8 -32.27 30.27 20.21
CA MET A 8 -31.68 31.20 19.24
C MET A 8 -31.62 32.59 19.89
N ALA A 9 -30.53 33.34 19.72
CA ALA A 9 -30.48 34.77 20.02
C ALA A 9 -29.66 35.50 18.95
N VAL A 10 -30.38 36.19 18.08
CA VAL A 10 -29.92 37.27 17.19
C VAL A 10 -30.20 38.57 17.92
N ALA A 11 -29.23 39.49 17.99
CA ALA A 11 -29.49 40.88 18.34
C ALA A 11 -28.43 41.82 17.72
N THR A 12 -28.95 42.90 17.16
CA THR A 12 -28.38 43.91 16.27
C THR A 12 -27.78 45.12 16.99
N VAL A 13 -26.69 45.66 16.40
CA VAL A 13 -26.29 47.08 16.19
C VAL A 13 -26.89 48.19 17.07
N VAL A 14 -26.03 49.04 17.67
CA VAL A 14 -26.17 50.52 17.70
C VAL A 14 -24.78 51.20 17.65
N LEU A 15 -24.72 52.30 16.87
CA LEU A 15 -23.60 53.23 16.65
C LEU A 15 -23.27 54.13 17.86
N ALA A 16 -22.00 54.54 17.97
CA ALA A 16 -21.64 55.83 18.55
C ALA A 16 -20.39 56.40 17.89
N ALA A 17 -20.56 57.58 17.28
CA ALA A 17 -19.55 58.38 16.61
C ALA A 17 -18.73 59.21 17.62
N CYS A 18 -17.47 59.50 17.27
CA CYS A 18 -16.75 60.72 17.65
C CYS A 18 -15.50 60.87 16.75
N ALA A 19 -15.58 61.78 15.78
CA ALA A 19 -14.44 62.53 15.23
C ALA A 19 -14.35 63.87 16.03
N PRO A 20 -13.27 64.70 15.98
CA PRO A 20 -12.54 65.09 14.77
C PRO A 20 -11.02 65.33 14.95
N THR A 21 -10.27 65.43 13.84
CA THR A 21 -9.50 66.64 13.47
C THR A 21 -8.62 66.36 12.26
N SER A 22 -8.68 67.31 11.35
CA SER A 22 -8.13 67.39 10.01
C SER A 22 -6.60 67.42 9.93
N ALA A 23 -6.05 66.79 8.91
CA ALA A 23 -4.89 67.29 8.18
C ALA A 23 -4.98 66.81 6.73
N SER A 24 -5.46 67.69 5.85
CA SER A 24 -5.45 67.53 4.40
C SER A 24 -4.02 67.71 3.89
N VAL A 25 -3.43 66.64 3.38
CA VAL A 25 -2.30 66.72 2.44
C VAL A 25 -2.82 66.23 1.10
N THR A 26 -2.91 67.16 0.14
CA THR A 26 -3.32 66.91 -1.24
C THR A 26 -2.12 66.39 -2.04
N PRO A 27 -2.14 65.17 -2.61
CA PRO A 27 -1.26 64.78 -3.70
C PRO A 27 -1.93 65.05 -5.08
N PRO A 28 -1.15 65.27 -6.15
CA PRO A 28 -1.67 65.59 -7.48
C PRO A 28 -2.46 64.42 -8.11
N PRO A 29 -3.40 64.71 -9.03
CA PRO A 29 -4.30 63.69 -9.59
C PRO A 29 -3.56 62.74 -10.54
N GLN A 30 -3.52 61.45 -10.18
CA GLN A 30 -3.18 60.38 -11.12
C GLN A 30 -4.46 59.90 -11.82
N PRO A 31 -4.43 59.62 -13.13
CA PRO A 31 -5.60 59.15 -13.86
C PRO A 31 -6.08 57.80 -13.31
N ALA A 32 -7.37 57.73 -13.01
CA ALA A 32 -8.06 56.52 -12.56
C ALA A 32 -7.82 55.39 -13.57
N LYS A 33 -7.14 54.33 -13.13
CA LYS A 33 -7.15 53.06 -13.84
C LYS A 33 -8.33 52.26 -13.34
N ASP A 34 -9.35 52.17 -14.19
CA ASP A 34 -10.44 51.20 -14.05
C ASP A 34 -9.83 49.81 -13.86
N THR A 35 -9.82 49.33 -12.62
CA THR A 35 -9.44 47.94 -12.35
C THR A 35 -10.71 47.13 -12.48
N SER A 36 -11.03 46.78 -13.74
CA SER A 36 -11.94 45.69 -14.00
C SER A 36 -11.39 44.46 -13.28
N THR A 37 -12.16 43.92 -12.34
CA THR A 37 -11.91 42.62 -11.71
C THR A 37 -12.16 41.55 -12.77
N ALA A 38 -11.23 41.44 -13.72
CA ALA A 38 -11.19 40.31 -14.63
C ALA A 38 -10.84 39.09 -13.78
N ARG A 39 -11.83 38.21 -13.63
CA ARG A 39 -11.65 36.88 -13.08
C ARG A 39 -10.60 36.18 -13.95
N HIS A 40 -9.33 36.23 -13.55
CA HIS A 40 -8.26 35.49 -14.20
C HIS A 40 -8.58 34.00 -14.05
N VAL A 41 -9.18 33.43 -15.09
CA VAL A 41 -9.15 31.98 -15.30
C VAL A 41 -7.68 31.67 -15.57
N ALA A 42 -6.97 31.15 -14.56
CA ALA A 42 -5.59 30.76 -14.71
C ALA A 42 -5.53 29.63 -15.74
N THR A 43 -5.03 29.92 -16.94
CA THR A 43 -4.66 28.89 -17.91
C THR A 43 -3.52 28.06 -17.32
N PRO A 44 -3.59 26.72 -17.36
CA PRO A 44 -2.53 25.86 -16.82
C PRO A 44 -1.19 26.20 -17.49
N SER A 45 -0.12 26.25 -16.70
CA SER A 45 1.20 26.56 -17.23
C SER A 45 1.71 25.39 -18.09
N ALA A 46 2.65 25.65 -19.00
CA ALA A 46 3.23 24.60 -19.84
C ALA A 46 3.84 23.45 -19.00
N HIS A 47 4.37 23.76 -17.81
CA HIS A 47 4.88 22.75 -16.87
C HIS A 47 3.77 21.87 -16.30
N ASP A 48 2.64 22.47 -15.90
CA ASP A 48 1.49 21.73 -15.37
C ASP A 48 0.95 20.75 -16.41
N SER A 49 0.82 21.20 -17.67
CA SER A 49 0.39 20.33 -18.77
C SER A 49 1.36 19.16 -19.03
N ALA A 50 2.67 19.36 -18.86
CA ALA A 50 3.67 18.30 -19.00
C ALA A 50 3.62 17.29 -17.85
N LEU A 51 3.34 17.75 -16.62
CA LEU A 51 3.12 16.88 -15.47
C LEU A 51 1.84 16.05 -15.63
N GLU A 52 0.75 16.64 -16.10
CA GLU A 52 -0.51 15.95 -16.40
C GLU A 52 -0.31 14.87 -17.47
N GLN A 53 0.37 15.19 -18.57
CA GLN A 53 0.70 14.21 -19.61
C GLN A 53 1.56 13.06 -19.08
N ARG A 54 2.52 13.36 -18.19
CA ARG A 54 3.35 12.33 -17.56
C ARG A 54 2.54 11.45 -16.62
N ALA A 55 1.62 12.03 -15.84
CA ALA A 55 0.71 11.30 -14.95
C ALA A 55 -0.17 10.34 -15.76
N ALA A 56 -0.84 10.81 -16.81
CA ALA A 56 -1.67 9.97 -17.67
C ALA A 56 -0.91 8.79 -18.30
N ARG A 57 0.34 9.02 -18.73
CA ARG A 57 1.20 7.94 -19.24
C ARG A 57 1.57 6.91 -18.16
N LEU A 58 1.80 7.36 -16.92
CA LEU A 58 2.10 6.47 -15.81
C LEU A 58 0.88 5.65 -15.39
N GLU A 59 -0.31 6.25 -15.37
CA GLU A 59 -1.58 5.55 -15.14
C GLU A 59 -1.83 4.46 -16.17
N LEU A 60 -1.61 4.75 -17.46
CA LEU A 60 -1.74 3.74 -18.51
C LEU A 60 -0.76 2.58 -18.32
N ARG A 61 0.49 2.87 -17.92
CA ARG A 61 1.48 1.83 -17.62
C ARG A 61 1.10 1.00 -16.40
N LEU A 62 0.49 1.60 -15.38
CA LEU A 62 -0.01 0.87 -14.22
C LEU A 62 -1.13 -0.08 -14.65
N ALA A 63 -2.12 0.40 -15.40
CA ALA A 63 -3.21 -0.43 -15.92
C ALA A 63 -2.71 -1.60 -16.78
N GLU A 64 -1.68 -1.37 -17.61
CA GLU A 64 -1.03 -2.44 -18.38
C GLU A 64 -0.36 -3.49 -17.46
N ARG A 65 0.33 -3.07 -16.40
CA ARG A 65 0.95 -3.99 -15.44
C ARG A 65 -0.12 -4.76 -14.65
N ASP A 66 -1.21 -4.12 -14.29
CA ASP A 66 -2.33 -4.75 -13.57
C ASP A 66 -2.97 -5.83 -14.43
N ALA A 67 -3.26 -5.55 -15.70
CA ALA A 67 -3.77 -6.54 -16.65
C ALA A 67 -2.80 -7.73 -16.85
N GLN A 68 -1.48 -7.47 -16.84
CA GLN A 68 -0.49 -8.55 -16.88
C GLN A 68 -0.49 -9.41 -15.62
N VAL A 69 -0.68 -8.81 -14.44
CA VAL A 69 -0.79 -9.56 -13.18
C VAL A 69 -2.04 -10.43 -13.20
N GLU A 70 -3.17 -9.92 -13.68
CA GLU A 70 -4.43 -10.67 -13.81
C GLU A 70 -4.29 -11.85 -14.78
N ASP A 71 -3.69 -11.66 -15.96
CA ASP A 71 -3.42 -12.76 -16.92
C ASP A 71 -2.52 -13.84 -16.31
N LEU A 72 -1.45 -13.44 -15.61
CA LEU A 72 -0.55 -14.39 -14.95
C LEU A 72 -1.25 -15.17 -13.83
N GLN A 73 -2.14 -14.52 -13.07
CA GLN A 73 -2.94 -15.19 -12.05
C GLN A 73 -3.92 -16.19 -12.66
N ALA A 74 -4.60 -15.84 -13.76
CA ALA A 74 -5.50 -16.75 -14.46
C ALA A 74 -4.77 -18.00 -14.99
N ARG A 75 -3.57 -17.83 -15.58
CA ARG A 75 -2.73 -18.95 -16.03
C ARG A 75 -2.28 -19.84 -14.88
N LEU A 76 -1.93 -19.25 -13.73
CA LEU A 76 -1.58 -20.01 -12.53
C LEU A 76 -2.76 -20.88 -12.06
N ASP A 77 -3.97 -20.32 -12.06
CA ASP A 77 -5.18 -21.03 -11.65
C ASP A 77 -5.55 -22.16 -12.63
N GLU A 78 -5.41 -21.95 -13.93
CA GLU A 78 -5.60 -23.00 -14.94
C GLU A 78 -4.59 -24.14 -14.75
N ALA A 79 -3.30 -23.82 -14.61
CA ALA A 79 -2.25 -24.80 -14.36
C ALA A 79 -2.53 -25.59 -13.07
N ARG A 80 -3.01 -24.91 -12.03
CA ARG A 80 -3.40 -25.54 -10.77
C ARG A 80 -4.54 -26.54 -10.96
N GLN A 81 -5.57 -26.17 -11.73
CA GLN A 81 -6.67 -27.07 -12.02
C GLN A 81 -6.23 -28.30 -12.83
N GLU A 82 -5.27 -28.16 -13.74
CA GLU A 82 -4.68 -29.31 -14.45
C GLU A 82 -3.92 -30.24 -13.48
N VAL A 83 -3.15 -29.69 -12.53
CA VAL A 83 -2.52 -30.52 -11.49
C VAL A 83 -3.57 -31.29 -10.68
N VAL A 84 -4.66 -30.64 -10.28
CA VAL A 84 -5.76 -31.31 -9.55
C VAL A 84 -6.41 -32.41 -10.40
N ARG A 85 -6.63 -32.14 -11.70
CA ARG A 85 -7.20 -33.09 -12.66
C ARG A 85 -6.28 -34.30 -12.86
N THR A 86 -4.98 -34.11 -12.93
CA THR A 86 -4.01 -35.21 -13.03
C THR A 86 -3.95 -36.03 -11.75
N LEU A 87 -3.96 -35.39 -10.57
CA LEU A 87 -4.03 -36.07 -9.27
C LEU A 87 -5.30 -36.93 -9.14
N ALA A 88 -6.44 -36.46 -9.65
CA ALA A 88 -7.69 -37.22 -9.69
C ALA A 88 -7.56 -38.50 -10.54
N LYS A 89 -6.97 -38.37 -11.74
CA LYS A 89 -6.77 -39.49 -12.68
C LYS A 89 -5.79 -40.53 -12.13
N LEU A 90 -4.73 -40.08 -11.48
CA LEU A 90 -3.68 -40.94 -10.94
C LEU A 90 -4.07 -41.61 -9.61
N GLN A 91 -5.21 -41.25 -9.02
CA GLN A 91 -5.65 -41.71 -7.70
C GLN A 91 -4.49 -41.70 -6.69
N THR A 92 -3.78 -40.57 -6.60
CA THR A 92 -2.57 -40.48 -5.77
C THR A 92 -2.85 -40.90 -4.33
N VAL A 93 -1.89 -41.60 -3.72
CA VAL A 93 -1.99 -42.36 -2.46
C VAL A 93 -2.32 -41.51 -1.20
N ALA A 94 -2.58 -40.21 -1.35
CA ALA A 94 -3.02 -39.37 -0.25
C ALA A 94 -4.27 -39.95 0.40
N SER A 95 -4.19 -40.22 1.70
CA SER A 95 -5.32 -40.80 2.42
C SER A 95 -6.40 -39.75 2.69
N ARG A 96 -7.65 -40.20 2.86
CA ARG A 96 -8.74 -39.32 3.32
C ARG A 96 -8.39 -38.58 4.61
N ALA A 97 -7.72 -39.27 5.54
CA ALA A 97 -7.32 -38.70 6.82
C ALA A 97 -6.26 -37.61 6.65
N GLU A 98 -5.26 -37.82 5.78
CA GLU A 98 -4.22 -36.85 5.48
C GLU A 98 -4.79 -35.58 4.83
N ALA A 99 -5.66 -35.74 3.82
CA ALA A 99 -6.34 -34.62 3.18
C ALA A 99 -7.19 -33.83 4.18
N ALA A 100 -7.94 -34.51 5.07
CA ALA A 100 -8.73 -33.87 6.11
C ALA A 100 -7.86 -33.09 7.11
N SER A 101 -6.72 -33.64 7.53
CA SER A 101 -5.78 -32.96 8.42
C SER A 101 -5.23 -31.69 7.79
N ALA A 102 -4.76 -31.76 6.54
CA ALA A 102 -4.24 -30.59 5.84
C ALA A 102 -5.31 -29.51 5.63
N MET A 103 -6.56 -29.90 5.34
CA MET A 103 -7.68 -28.96 5.25
C MET A 103 -7.94 -28.24 6.58
N ALA A 104 -7.92 -28.97 7.71
CA ALA A 104 -8.10 -28.38 9.03
C ALA A 104 -6.96 -27.40 9.39
N GLU A 105 -5.71 -27.78 9.11
CA GLU A 105 -4.56 -26.89 9.31
C GLU A 105 -4.63 -25.63 8.45
N SER A 106 -5.08 -25.79 7.20
CA SER A 106 -5.33 -24.67 6.30
C SER A 106 -6.44 -23.76 6.81
N GLU A 107 -7.54 -24.32 7.31
CA GLU A 107 -8.65 -23.54 7.87
C GLU A 107 -8.19 -22.70 9.07
N ILE A 108 -7.40 -23.29 9.97
CA ILE A 108 -6.79 -22.57 11.08
C ILE A 108 -5.89 -21.44 10.54
N ALA A 109 -5.04 -21.71 9.54
CA ALA A 109 -4.18 -20.69 8.96
C ALA A 109 -4.98 -19.52 8.36
N VAL A 110 -6.05 -19.81 7.60
CA VAL A 110 -6.97 -18.81 7.05
C VAL A 110 -7.67 -18.01 8.17
N GLN A 111 -8.10 -18.67 9.24
CA GLN A 111 -8.72 -18.01 10.38
C GLN A 111 -7.74 -17.10 11.12
N THR A 112 -6.48 -17.54 11.31
CA THR A 112 -5.46 -16.66 11.91
C THR A 112 -5.16 -15.44 11.04
N LEU A 113 -5.15 -15.61 9.70
CA LEU A 113 -5.01 -14.49 8.78
C LEU A 113 -6.21 -13.56 8.89
N ARG A 114 -7.44 -14.08 8.91
CA ARG A 114 -8.67 -13.29 9.06
C ARG A 114 -8.65 -12.42 10.32
N VAL A 115 -8.20 -12.99 11.45
CA VAL A 115 -8.03 -12.23 12.70
C VAL A 115 -6.97 -11.15 12.54
N ALA A 116 -5.82 -11.47 11.91
CA ALA A 116 -4.74 -10.50 11.68
C ALA A 116 -5.13 -9.35 10.72
N VAL A 117 -6.04 -9.60 9.78
CA VAL A 117 -6.55 -8.59 8.83
C VAL A 117 -7.43 -7.53 9.51
N GLY A 118 -7.90 -7.76 10.75
CA GLY A 118 -8.95 -7.08 11.52
C GLY A 118 -8.96 -5.54 11.62
N GLY A 119 -8.87 -4.83 10.49
CA GLY A 119 -8.93 -3.38 10.34
C GLY A 119 -8.05 -2.88 9.19
N THR A 120 -8.63 -2.70 7.99
CA THR A 120 -8.19 -1.74 6.94
C THR A 120 -7.02 -2.11 6.01
N SER A 121 -6.44 -3.31 6.07
CA SER A 121 -5.34 -3.68 5.14
C SER A 121 -5.86 -4.28 3.82
N SER A 122 -5.79 -3.53 2.71
CA SER A 122 -6.25 -3.95 1.37
C SER A 122 -5.52 -5.20 0.85
N SER A 123 -4.19 -5.29 1.04
CA SER A 123 -3.42 -6.48 0.63
C SER A 123 -3.78 -7.73 1.43
N GLY A 124 -4.03 -7.57 2.74
CA GLY A 124 -4.43 -8.69 3.59
C GLY A 124 -5.78 -9.26 3.20
N ALA A 125 -6.69 -8.41 2.69
CA ALA A 125 -7.98 -8.84 2.15
C ALA A 125 -7.82 -9.68 0.87
N THR A 126 -6.91 -9.30 -0.04
CA THR A 126 -6.62 -10.09 -1.25
C THR A 126 -6.04 -11.47 -0.90
N ASP A 127 -5.04 -11.51 -0.01
CA ASP A 127 -4.43 -12.77 0.43
C ASP A 127 -5.46 -13.69 1.14
N LEU A 128 -6.36 -13.10 1.93
CA LEU A 128 -7.44 -13.82 2.60
C LEU A 128 -8.46 -14.39 1.60
N GLY A 129 -8.83 -13.60 0.58
CA GLY A 129 -9.71 -14.04 -0.50
C GLY A 129 -9.12 -15.20 -1.30
N GLN A 130 -7.84 -15.09 -1.69
CA GLN A 130 -7.13 -16.15 -2.40
C GLN A 130 -7.10 -17.43 -1.57
N ALA A 131 -6.60 -17.39 -0.33
CA ALA A 131 -6.52 -18.57 0.53
C ALA A 131 -7.90 -19.21 0.78
N GLY A 132 -8.94 -18.39 1.01
CA GLY A 132 -10.32 -18.88 1.13
C GLY A 132 -10.82 -19.60 -0.12
N GLY A 133 -10.56 -19.06 -1.32
CA GLY A 133 -10.89 -19.69 -2.58
C GLY A 133 -10.18 -21.02 -2.80
N LEU A 134 -8.90 -21.13 -2.41
CA LEU A 134 -8.15 -22.40 -2.47
C LEU A 134 -8.76 -23.47 -1.53
N LEU A 135 -9.16 -23.07 -0.31
CA LEU A 135 -9.78 -23.96 0.66
C LEU A 135 -11.18 -24.44 0.23
N GLN A 136 -11.97 -23.57 -0.42
CA GLN A 136 -13.24 -23.95 -1.00
C GLN A 136 -13.07 -25.00 -2.12
N GLN A 137 -12.06 -24.82 -2.98
CA GLN A 137 -11.73 -25.79 -4.02
C GLN A 137 -11.24 -27.12 -3.40
N ALA A 138 -10.43 -27.07 -2.35
CA ALA A 138 -10.01 -28.27 -1.61
C ALA A 138 -11.21 -29.06 -1.07
N SER A 139 -12.20 -28.35 -0.52
CA SER A 139 -13.44 -28.96 -0.01
C SER A 139 -14.26 -29.61 -1.12
N ALA A 140 -14.34 -29.00 -2.29
CA ALA A 140 -15.02 -29.58 -3.45
C ALA A 140 -14.33 -30.86 -3.94
N GLU A 141 -12.99 -30.88 -4.01
CA GLU A 141 -12.23 -32.07 -4.41
C GLU A 141 -12.31 -33.19 -3.35
N PHE A 142 -12.32 -32.83 -2.07
CA PHE A 142 -12.54 -33.79 -0.98
C PHE A 142 -13.89 -34.48 -1.09
N GLY A 143 -14.96 -33.73 -1.42
CA GLY A 143 -16.30 -34.28 -1.66
C GLY A 143 -16.36 -35.24 -2.87
N LYS A 144 -15.53 -35.00 -3.89
CA LYS A 144 -15.35 -35.90 -5.04
C LYS A 144 -14.45 -37.10 -4.74
N GLN A 145 -13.96 -37.24 -3.51
CA GLN A 145 -12.98 -38.25 -3.08
C GLN A 145 -11.61 -38.13 -3.78
N ASN A 146 -11.32 -36.98 -4.39
CA ASN A 146 -9.99 -36.66 -4.92
C ASN A 146 -9.11 -36.14 -3.77
N TYR A 147 -8.68 -37.05 -2.88
CA TYR A 147 -7.92 -36.67 -1.69
C TYR A 147 -6.55 -36.08 -2.01
N GLY A 148 -5.91 -36.51 -3.11
CA GLY A 148 -4.67 -35.90 -3.60
C GLY A 148 -4.84 -34.45 -4.01
N GLY A 149 -5.88 -34.15 -4.81
CA GLY A 149 -6.24 -32.79 -5.17
C GLY A 149 -6.60 -31.93 -3.96
N ALA A 150 -7.41 -32.47 -3.04
CA ALA A 150 -7.78 -31.79 -1.80
C ALA A 150 -6.56 -31.44 -0.93
N LEU A 151 -5.65 -32.40 -0.72
CA LEU A 151 -4.41 -32.21 0.03
C LEU A 151 -3.52 -31.14 -0.59
N TYR A 152 -3.34 -31.17 -1.91
CA TYR A 152 -2.56 -30.19 -2.66
C TYR A 152 -3.13 -28.77 -2.50
N LEU A 153 -4.44 -28.61 -2.70
CA LEU A 153 -5.13 -27.33 -2.61
C LEU A 153 -5.12 -26.77 -1.16
N ALA A 154 -5.31 -27.64 -0.16
CA ALA A 154 -5.22 -27.27 1.25
C ALA A 154 -3.83 -26.76 1.63
N ASN A 155 -2.77 -27.45 1.18
CA ASN A 155 -1.40 -27.02 1.42
C ASN A 155 -1.08 -25.68 0.75
N GLN A 156 -1.60 -25.44 -0.45
CA GLN A 156 -1.47 -24.12 -1.08
C GLN A 156 -2.20 -23.03 -0.31
N SER A 157 -3.45 -23.29 0.12
CA SER A 157 -4.24 -22.37 0.94
C SER A 157 -3.48 -21.98 2.22
N LYS A 158 -2.96 -22.99 2.94
CA LYS A 158 -2.15 -22.79 4.14
C LYS A 158 -0.94 -21.89 3.87
N ARG A 159 -0.22 -22.11 2.77
CA ARG A 159 0.93 -21.28 2.37
C ARG A 159 0.53 -19.85 2.03
N ALA A 160 -0.54 -19.66 1.27
CA ALA A 160 -1.06 -18.34 0.92
C ALA A 160 -1.46 -17.56 2.19
N ALA A 161 -2.16 -18.22 3.12
CA ALA A 161 -2.53 -17.64 4.40
C ALA A 161 -1.30 -17.27 5.26
N ALA A 162 -0.29 -18.13 5.31
CA ALA A 162 0.96 -17.86 6.02
C ALA A 162 1.74 -16.68 5.43
N LEU A 163 1.78 -16.55 4.10
CA LEU A 163 2.41 -15.41 3.42
C LEU A 163 1.66 -14.10 3.71
N GLY A 164 0.33 -14.10 3.60
CA GLY A 164 -0.49 -12.94 3.97
C GLY A 164 -0.28 -12.53 5.43
N ARG A 165 -0.17 -13.51 6.32
CA ARG A 165 0.12 -13.25 7.74
C ARG A 165 1.52 -12.70 7.94
N SER A 166 2.54 -13.19 7.23
CA SER A 166 3.89 -12.63 7.28
C SER A 166 3.92 -11.17 6.83
N ARG A 167 3.15 -10.82 5.78
CA ARG A 167 3.01 -9.43 5.33
C ARG A 167 2.33 -8.55 6.39
N LEU A 168 1.33 -9.05 7.11
CA LEU A 168 0.62 -8.29 8.14
C LEU A 168 1.35 -8.24 9.50
N GLY A 169 2.03 -9.33 9.86
CA GLY A 169 2.59 -9.61 11.18
C GLY A 169 4.12 -9.59 11.23
N GLY A 170 4.79 -8.99 10.25
CA GLY A 170 6.18 -8.59 10.43
C GLY A 170 6.24 -7.70 11.68
N SER A 171 6.88 -8.17 12.75
CA SER A 171 6.98 -7.51 14.06
C SER A 171 7.56 -6.08 13.99
N ASP A 172 8.15 -5.72 12.84
CA ASP A 172 8.67 -4.39 12.53
C ASP A 172 7.68 -3.48 11.79
N ARG A 173 6.45 -3.91 11.47
CA ARG A 173 5.43 -3.05 10.85
C ARG A 173 4.75 -2.20 11.92
N PRO A 174 5.10 -0.92 12.05
CA PRO A 174 4.63 -0.13 13.17
C PRO A 174 3.25 0.42 12.83
N SER A 175 2.39 0.61 13.84
CA SER A 175 1.02 1.11 13.65
C SER A 175 0.97 2.31 12.71
N LEU A 176 0.09 2.25 11.73
CA LEU A 176 -0.11 3.33 10.77
C LEU A 176 -0.62 4.58 11.48
N ARG A 177 -0.05 5.73 11.13
CA ARG A 177 -0.56 7.03 11.55
C ARG A 177 -1.84 7.37 10.75
N PRO A 178 -2.70 8.28 11.25
CA PRO A 178 -3.81 8.79 10.46
C PRO A 178 -3.31 9.36 9.12
N GLY A 179 -3.92 8.92 8.01
CA GLY A 179 -3.54 9.32 6.65
C GLY A 179 -2.36 8.54 6.04
N GLU A 180 -1.69 7.68 6.81
CA GLU A 180 -0.57 6.87 6.31
C GLU A 180 -1.10 5.70 5.47
N VAL A 181 -0.57 5.55 4.26
CA VAL A 181 -0.97 4.49 3.34
C VAL A 181 0.13 3.43 3.29
N ALA A 182 -0.21 2.22 3.72
CA ALA A 182 0.71 1.08 3.64
C ALA A 182 0.87 0.61 2.19
N PHE A 183 2.09 0.21 1.82
CA PHE A 183 2.30 -0.57 0.61
C PHE A 183 1.76 -1.99 0.82
N ALA A 184 1.13 -2.52 -0.22
CA ALA A 184 0.61 -3.89 -0.21
C ALA A 184 1.72 -4.91 0.09
N VAL A 185 2.87 -4.74 -0.57
CA VAL A 185 4.09 -5.51 -0.36
C VAL A 185 5.21 -4.52 -0.03
N ALA A 186 6.13 -4.93 0.86
CA ALA A 186 7.32 -4.13 1.14
C ALA A 186 8.11 -3.91 -0.15
N VAL A 187 8.45 -2.65 -0.42
CA VAL A 187 9.04 -2.26 -1.71
C VAL A 187 10.55 -2.19 -1.56
N PRO A 188 11.33 -2.92 -2.39
CA PRO A 188 12.78 -2.77 -2.42
C PRO A 188 13.15 -1.43 -3.04
N LEU A 189 13.83 -0.61 -2.26
CA LEU A 189 14.21 0.75 -2.59
C LEU A 189 15.71 0.96 -2.35
N GLN A 190 16.21 2.12 -2.76
CA GLN A 190 17.56 2.58 -2.46
C GLN A 190 17.57 4.10 -2.28
N ALA A 191 18.51 4.60 -1.49
CA ALA A 191 18.76 6.04 -1.40
C ALA A 191 19.38 6.53 -2.73
N VAL A 192 18.79 7.58 -3.34
CA VAL A 192 19.29 8.14 -4.61
C VAL A 192 20.41 9.17 -4.38
N GLY A 193 20.48 9.71 -3.17
CA GLY A 193 21.52 10.64 -2.74
C GLY A 193 21.65 10.62 -1.22
N ARG A 194 22.67 11.30 -0.70
CA ARG A 194 22.88 11.40 0.75
C ARG A 194 21.67 12.06 1.39
N SER A 195 21.03 11.36 2.32
CA SER A 195 19.74 11.79 2.87
C SER A 195 19.57 11.37 4.31
N ASN A 196 18.79 12.13 5.06
CA ASN A 196 18.51 11.87 6.46
C ASN A 196 17.30 10.95 6.60
N LEU A 197 17.45 9.94 7.46
CA LEU A 197 16.35 9.18 8.01
C LEU A 197 15.86 9.89 9.27
N ARG A 198 14.57 10.22 9.32
CA ARG A 198 13.98 11.03 10.41
C ARG A 198 13.00 10.22 11.23
N GLU A 199 12.79 10.65 12.47
CA GLU A 199 11.84 10.01 13.39
C GLU A 199 10.38 10.16 12.95
N GLY A 200 10.07 11.22 12.21
CA GLY A 200 8.72 11.49 11.71
C GLY A 200 8.71 12.09 10.30
N PRO A 201 7.52 12.12 9.67
CA PRO A 201 7.32 12.60 8.31
C PRO A 201 7.32 14.14 8.27
N GLY A 202 8.50 14.75 8.30
CA GLY A 202 8.65 16.20 8.25
C GLY A 202 10.08 16.68 8.49
N GLY A 203 10.38 17.90 8.03
CA GLY A 203 11.71 18.50 8.18
C GLY A 203 12.09 18.86 9.62
N ALA A 204 11.08 19.09 10.48
CA ALA A 204 11.27 19.47 11.89
C ALA A 204 11.59 18.28 12.81
N PHE A 205 11.35 17.04 12.36
CA PHE A 205 11.64 15.86 13.17
C PHE A 205 13.14 15.60 13.26
N ARG A 206 13.58 15.07 14.40
CA ARG A 206 14.96 14.67 14.66
C ARG A 206 15.47 13.71 13.59
N VAL A 207 16.72 13.92 13.17
CA VAL A 207 17.46 12.99 12.31
C VAL A 207 17.95 11.83 13.18
N LEU A 208 17.58 10.61 12.78
CA LEU A 208 18.03 9.38 13.43
C LEU A 208 19.40 8.96 12.91
N VAL A 209 19.54 8.92 11.58
CA VAL A 209 20.79 8.55 10.90
C VAL A 209 20.87 9.24 9.54
N THR A 210 22.08 9.43 9.03
CA THR A 210 22.32 9.87 7.65
C THR A 210 22.65 8.65 6.81
N VAL A 211 21.96 8.48 5.69
CA VAL A 211 22.10 7.36 4.76
C VAL A 211 22.84 7.84 3.52
N ASP A 212 23.79 7.05 3.05
CA ASP A 212 24.58 7.35 1.86
C ASP A 212 23.86 6.94 0.56
N PRO A 213 24.22 7.53 -0.59
CA PRO A 213 23.66 7.12 -1.88
C PRO A 213 23.89 5.63 -2.14
N GLY A 214 22.90 4.96 -2.72
CA GLY A 214 22.95 3.54 -3.06
C GLY A 214 22.65 2.58 -1.91
N THR A 215 22.53 3.06 -0.67
CA THR A 215 22.16 2.20 0.46
C THR A 215 20.81 1.52 0.20
N PRO A 216 20.73 0.18 0.31
CA PRO A 216 19.49 -0.55 0.19
C PRO A 216 18.50 -0.15 1.28
N LEU A 217 17.24 0.02 0.89
CA LEU A 217 16.14 0.38 1.77
C LEU A 217 14.95 -0.54 1.51
N THR A 218 14.15 -0.78 2.53
CA THR A 218 12.84 -1.43 2.41
C THR A 218 11.76 -0.43 2.75
N GLY A 219 10.89 -0.10 1.79
CA GLY A 219 9.76 0.79 1.99
C GLY A 219 8.52 0.05 2.48
N TYR A 220 7.81 0.64 3.46
CA TYR A 220 6.63 0.04 4.08
C TYR A 220 5.34 0.82 3.84
N SER A 221 5.42 2.14 3.84
CA SER A 221 4.27 3.04 3.76
C SER A 221 4.70 4.42 3.31
N TYR A 222 3.72 5.27 2.99
CA TYR A 222 3.95 6.70 2.75
C TYR A 222 2.89 7.56 3.42
N LEU A 223 3.28 8.80 3.74
CA LEU A 223 2.42 9.86 4.23
C LEU A 223 2.85 11.16 3.56
N ASP A 224 1.95 11.79 2.82
CA ASP A 224 2.23 12.94 1.96
C ASP A 224 3.45 12.67 1.05
N GLN A 225 4.54 13.43 1.24
CA GLN A 225 5.78 13.29 0.47
C GLN A 225 6.87 12.51 1.22
N TRP A 226 6.52 11.78 2.26
CA TRP A 226 7.46 11.01 3.08
C TRP A 226 7.20 9.51 2.93
N VAL A 227 8.28 8.77 2.72
CA VAL A 227 8.25 7.31 2.64
C VAL A 227 8.86 6.77 3.92
N ARG A 228 8.16 5.83 4.56
CA ARG A 228 8.68 5.10 5.70
C ARG A 228 9.55 3.94 5.20
N VAL A 229 10.80 3.93 5.63
CA VAL A 229 11.80 2.96 5.19
C VAL A 229 12.56 2.36 6.37
N ALA A 230 13.10 1.16 6.19
CA ALA A 230 14.17 0.60 7.02
C ALA A 230 15.42 0.36 6.18
N ASP A 231 16.59 0.57 6.79
CA ASP A 231 17.88 0.11 6.24
C ASP A 231 18.18 -1.34 6.67
N GLU A 232 19.25 -1.92 6.14
CA GLU A 232 19.68 -3.29 6.47
C GLU A 232 20.21 -3.42 7.92
N ASN A 233 20.54 -2.30 8.56
CA ASN A 233 21.00 -2.26 9.95
C ASN A 233 19.84 -2.21 10.96
N GLY A 234 18.59 -2.21 10.48
CA GLY A 234 17.39 -2.15 11.31
C GLY A 234 16.94 -0.74 11.69
N HIS A 235 17.63 0.32 11.25
CA HIS A 235 17.17 1.69 11.47
C HIS A 235 15.91 1.95 10.65
N THR A 236 14.81 2.25 11.32
CA THR A 236 13.52 2.54 10.69
C THR A 236 13.15 4.01 10.89
N GLY A 237 12.73 4.68 9.83
CA GLY A 237 12.28 6.07 9.90
C GLY A 237 11.70 6.58 8.59
N TRP A 238 11.66 7.90 8.45
CA TRP A 238 11.03 8.60 7.35
C TRP A 238 12.06 9.29 6.48
N MET A 239 11.94 9.11 5.17
CA MET A 239 12.77 9.75 4.16
C MET A 239 11.89 10.45 3.13
N PHE A 240 12.32 11.61 2.64
CA PHE A 240 11.57 12.36 1.65
C PHE A 240 11.53 11.60 0.31
N MET A 241 10.36 11.54 -0.33
CA MET A 241 10.08 10.64 -1.46
C MET A 241 11.05 10.81 -2.64
N THR A 242 11.49 12.04 -2.93
CA THR A 242 12.44 12.31 -4.03
C THR A 242 13.86 11.82 -3.75
N ARG A 243 14.17 11.41 -2.52
CA ARG A 243 15.46 10.84 -2.12
C ARG A 243 15.47 9.31 -2.17
N VAL A 244 14.35 8.71 -2.54
CA VAL A 244 14.16 7.26 -2.64
C VAL A 244 13.94 6.87 -4.08
N GLY A 245 14.61 5.79 -4.51
CA GLY A 245 14.53 5.26 -5.87
C GLY A 245 14.22 3.77 -5.84
N ARG A 246 13.66 3.25 -6.94
CA ARG A 246 13.46 1.81 -7.12
C ARG A 246 14.83 1.13 -7.12
N ARG A 247 15.00 0.13 -6.27
CA ARG A 247 16.10 -0.84 -6.36
C ARG A 247 15.63 -2.01 -7.20
N ALA A 248 16.43 -2.45 -8.17
CA ALA A 248 16.15 -3.72 -8.82
C ALA A 248 16.22 -4.82 -7.74
N ALA A 249 15.20 -5.66 -7.64
CA ALA A 249 15.27 -6.82 -6.76
C ALA A 249 16.49 -7.64 -7.21
N SER A 250 17.46 -7.86 -6.31
CA SER A 250 18.53 -8.81 -6.56
C SER A 250 17.87 -10.16 -6.76
N SER A 251 17.84 -10.65 -8.00
CA SER A 251 17.48 -12.03 -8.30
C SER A 251 18.34 -12.92 -7.41
N GLY A 252 17.72 -13.67 -6.50
CA GLY A 252 18.44 -14.54 -5.57
C GLY A 252 19.42 -15.44 -6.33
N GLY A 253 20.71 -15.22 -6.10
CA GLY A 253 21.79 -16.06 -6.60
C GLY A 253 21.79 -17.40 -5.89
N GLY A 254 20.90 -18.30 -6.30
CA GLY A 254 21.02 -19.74 -6.04
C GLY A 254 21.85 -20.37 -7.16
N GLY A 255 23.18 -20.29 -7.03
CA GLY A 255 24.09 -20.77 -8.06
C GLY A 255 25.54 -20.78 -7.60
N SER A 256 25.84 -21.59 -6.58
CA SER A 256 27.21 -22.07 -6.35
C SER A 256 27.27 -23.55 -6.66
N GLY A 257 27.29 -23.85 -7.96
CA GLY A 257 27.88 -25.09 -8.45
C GLY A 257 29.39 -24.97 -8.34
N GLY A 258 29.97 -25.65 -7.36
CA GLY A 258 31.40 -25.95 -7.29
C GLY A 258 31.57 -27.46 -7.33
N GLY A 259 31.49 -28.03 -8.52
CA GLY A 259 31.85 -29.42 -8.75
C GLY A 259 33.37 -29.56 -8.90
N GLY A 260 33.91 -30.58 -8.22
CA GLY A 260 35.02 -31.41 -8.68
C GLY A 260 36.43 -30.84 -8.57
N ASP A 261 37.25 -31.49 -7.74
CA ASP A 261 38.47 -32.11 -8.26
C ASP A 261 39.01 -33.21 -7.32
N ARG A 262 39.15 -34.41 -7.90
CA ARG A 262 39.99 -35.57 -7.53
C ARG A 262 39.58 -36.48 -6.39
#